data_AF-A0A2H0I5A5-F1
#
_entry.id   AF-A0A2H0I5A5-F1
#
_cell.length_a   1.000
_cell.length_b   1.000
_cell.length_c   1.000
_cell.angle_alpha   90.00
_cell.angle_beta   90.00
_cell.angle_gamma   90.00
#
_symmetry.space_group_name_H-M   'P 1'
#
loop_
_entity.id
_entity.type
_entity.pdbx_description
1 polymer ?
#
loop_
_entity_poly.entity_id
_entity_poly.type
_entity_poly.pdbx_seq_one_letter_code
_entity_poly.pdbx_strand_id
1 'polypeptide(L)'
;MKILKANYLGRFTLESCQKVSIKDLLALVKRKLTKEILSMELDGIELIQTSAHYGGVRYWFKCPLCEQKVCNLYQIPKKESLCCRKCSGLKYKKQRFKGMIEEKIGNL
;
A
#
# COMPACT_ATOMS: atom_id res chain seq x y z
N MET A 1 -29.77 -5.26 -57.20
CA MET A 1 -29.16 -6.13 -56.17
C MET A 1 -27.77 -5.63 -55.85
N LYS A 2 -27.51 -5.12 -54.64
CA LYS A 2 -26.14 -4.79 -54.21
C LYS A 2 -25.41 -6.12 -53.94
N ILE A 3 -24.36 -6.39 -54.72
CA ILE A 3 -23.50 -7.54 -54.52
C ILE A 3 -22.83 -7.37 -53.15
N LEU A 4 -23.18 -8.24 -52.19
CA LEU A 4 -22.46 -8.33 -50.92
C LEU A 4 -21.04 -8.79 -51.25
N LYS A 5 -20.05 -7.94 -51.01
CA LYS A 5 -18.64 -8.35 -51.10
C LYS A 5 -18.42 -9.48 -50.11
N ALA A 6 -17.72 -10.54 -50.53
CA ALA A 6 -17.36 -11.65 -49.66
C ALA A 6 -16.70 -11.09 -48.40
N ASN A 7 -17.45 -11.09 -47.30
CA ASN A 7 -16.95 -10.61 -46.01
C ASN A 7 -15.72 -11.45 -45.67
N TYR A 8 -14.72 -10.82 -45.07
CA TYR A 8 -13.36 -11.27 -44.77
C TYR A 8 -13.26 -12.60 -43.97
N LEU A 9 -13.86 -13.67 -44.49
CA LEU A 9 -13.90 -15.03 -43.98
C LEU A 9 -12.48 -15.59 -44.04
N GLY A 10 -11.70 -15.34 -43.00
CA GLY A 10 -10.32 -15.81 -42.87
C GLY A 10 -9.33 -14.79 -42.30
N ARG A 11 -9.72 -13.53 -42.10
CA ARG A 11 -8.88 -12.56 -41.36
C ARG A 11 -9.36 -12.49 -39.92
N PHE A 12 -8.46 -12.67 -38.96
CA PHE A 12 -8.73 -12.36 -37.55
C PHE A 12 -9.28 -10.94 -37.45
N THR A 13 -10.41 -10.78 -36.76
CA THR A 13 -10.95 -9.46 -36.45
C THR A 13 -10.26 -8.92 -35.20
N LEU A 14 -10.28 -7.59 -35.00
CA LEU A 14 -9.69 -6.99 -33.80
C LEU A 14 -10.28 -7.57 -32.50
N GLU A 15 -11.57 -7.92 -32.52
CA GLU A 15 -12.30 -8.53 -31.41
C GLU A 15 -11.85 -9.95 -31.12
N SER A 16 -11.30 -10.66 -32.12
CA SER A 16 -10.78 -12.03 -31.96
C SER A 16 -9.34 -12.07 -31.43
N CYS A 17 -8.69 -10.92 -31.28
CA CYS A 17 -7.32 -10.80 -30.81
C CYS A 17 -7.25 -10.39 -29.33
N GLN A 18 -6.28 -10.93 -28.58
CA GLN A 18 -5.99 -10.46 -27.24
C GLN A 18 -5.43 -9.03 -27.30
N LYS A 19 -6.20 -8.06 -26.81
CA LYS A 19 -5.74 -6.68 -26.64
C LYS A 19 -4.82 -6.59 -25.44
N VAL A 20 -3.58 -6.17 -25.66
CA VAL A 20 -2.64 -5.76 -24.60
C VAL A 20 -2.45 -4.26 -24.72
N SER A 21 -2.90 -3.49 -23.72
CA SER A 21 -2.66 -2.05 -23.71
C SER A 21 -1.41 -1.71 -22.89
N ILE A 22 -0.72 -0.64 -23.28
CA ILE A 22 0.43 -0.13 -22.50
C ILE A 22 0.00 0.23 -21.07
N LYS A 23 -1.25 0.70 -20.90
CA LYS A 23 -1.84 1.01 -19.59
C LYS A 23 -1.92 -0.23 -18.70
N ASP A 24 -2.39 -1.35 -19.25
CA ASP A 24 -2.51 -2.61 -18.50
C ASP A 24 -1.14 -3.18 -18.16
N LEU A 25 -0.18 -3.09 -19.10
CA LEU A 25 1.19 -3.51 -18.87
C LEU A 25 1.87 -2.68 -17.78
N LEU A 26 1.77 -1.35 -17.83
CA LEU A 26 2.32 -0.45 -16.82
C LEU A 26 1.69 -0.70 -15.44
N ALA A 27 0.39 -0.95 -15.37
CA ALA A 27 -0.30 -1.27 -14.12
C ALA A 27 0.15 -2.63 -13.54
N LEU A 28 0.39 -3.62 -14.40
CA LEU A 28 0.94 -4.92 -13.99
C LEU A 28 2.37 -4.77 -13.46
N VAL A 29 3.24 -4.09 -14.22
CA VAL A 29 4.65 -3.86 -13.87
C VAL A 29 4.75 -3.10 -12.55
N LYS A 30 4.00 -2.00 -12.39
CA LYS A 30 3.97 -1.23 -11.13
C LYS A 30 3.62 -2.11 -9.94
N ARG A 31 2.58 -2.94 -10.05
CA ARG A 31 2.16 -3.83 -8.95
C ARG A 31 3.24 -4.87 -8.60
N LYS A 32 3.86 -5.50 -9.60
CA LYS A 32 4.93 -6.49 -9.37
C LYS A 32 6.16 -5.85 -8.77
N LEU A 33 6.72 -4.82 -9.42
CA LEU A 33 7.97 -4.19 -8.98
C LEU A 33 7.83 -3.52 -7.62
N THR A 34 6.71 -2.84 -7.32
CA THR A 34 6.51 -2.25 -6.00
C THR A 34 6.55 -3.30 -4.90
N LYS A 35 6.00 -4.50 -5.13
CA LYS A 35 6.05 -5.58 -4.14
C LYS A 35 7.48 -6.08 -3.92
N GLU A 36 8.20 -6.37 -5.01
CA GLU A 36 9.58 -6.88 -4.95
C GLU A 36 10.52 -5.86 -4.29
N ILE A 37 10.53 -4.60 -4.75
CA ILE A 37 11.40 -3.54 -4.23
C ILE A 37 11.16 -3.33 -2.72
N LEU A 38 9.90 -3.26 -2.29
CA LEU A 38 9.62 -3.06 -0.87
C LEU A 38 10.05 -4.25 0.00
N SER A 39 9.96 -5.48 -0.53
CA SER A 39 10.43 -6.66 0.20
C SER A 39 11.95 -6.70 0.37
N MET A 40 12.69 -6.15 -0.59
CA MET A 40 14.16 -6.05 -0.54
C MET A 40 14.63 -4.96 0.44
N GLU A 41 13.97 -3.80 0.47
CA GLU A 41 14.40 -2.64 1.26
C GLU A 41 14.14 -2.79 2.78
N LEU A 42 13.22 -3.67 3.17
CA LEU A 42 12.70 -3.73 4.54
C LEU A 42 13.14 -4.98 5.31
N ASP A 43 14.22 -5.63 4.87
CA ASP A 43 14.91 -6.72 5.57
C ASP A 43 13.96 -7.75 6.22
N GLY A 44 13.07 -8.32 5.39
CA GLY A 44 12.14 -9.38 5.82
C GLY A 44 10.84 -8.92 6.47
N ILE A 45 10.50 -7.62 6.45
CA ILE A 45 9.18 -7.14 6.90
C ILE A 45 8.10 -7.55 5.90
N GLU A 46 7.14 -8.33 6.38
CA GLU A 46 5.99 -8.77 5.59
C GLU A 46 5.04 -7.61 5.24
N LEU A 47 4.65 -7.56 3.97
CA LEU A 47 3.64 -6.63 3.46
C LEU A 47 2.31 -7.31 3.23
N ILE A 48 1.25 -6.67 3.71
CA ILE A 48 -0.12 -7.10 3.50
C ILE A 48 -0.83 -6.12 2.58
N GLN A 49 -1.55 -6.64 1.58
CA GLN A 49 -2.37 -5.85 0.68
C GLN A 49 -3.85 -5.99 1.05
N THR A 50 -4.58 -4.88 0.96
CA THR A 50 -6.05 -4.88 1.04
C THR A 50 -6.63 -4.14 -0.15
N SER A 51 -7.74 -4.62 -0.70
CA SER A 51 -8.50 -3.89 -1.73
C SER A 51 -9.01 -2.56 -1.19
N ALA A 52 -8.78 -1.48 -1.94
CA ALA A 52 -9.34 -0.17 -1.64
C ALA A 52 -10.75 -0.02 -2.22
N HIS A 53 -11.62 0.69 -1.51
CA HIS A 53 -13.04 0.85 -1.86
C HIS A 53 -13.27 1.52 -3.23
N TYR A 54 -12.33 2.36 -3.70
CA TYR A 54 -12.45 3.11 -4.96
C TYR A 54 -11.57 2.56 -6.10
N GLY A 55 -11.27 1.27 -6.07
CA GLY A 55 -10.39 0.65 -7.06
C GLY A 55 -8.92 0.97 -6.76
N GLY A 56 -8.23 0.01 -6.17
CA GLY A 56 -6.82 0.14 -5.83
C GLY A 56 -6.38 -0.87 -4.79
N VAL A 57 -5.09 -0.82 -4.46
CA VAL A 57 -4.50 -1.63 -3.39
C VAL A 57 -3.90 -0.72 -2.34
N ARG A 58 -4.18 -1.01 -1.07
CA ARG A 58 -3.53 -0.38 0.06
C ARG A 58 -2.53 -1.36 0.65
N TYR A 59 -1.29 -0.92 0.78
CA TYR A 59 -0.22 -1.67 1.41
C TYR A 59 -0.16 -1.34 2.90
N TRP A 60 0.11 -2.37 3.69
CA TRP A 60 0.30 -2.31 5.12
C TRP A 60 1.55 -3.10 5.49
N PHE A 61 2.28 -2.64 6.49
CA PHE A 61 3.26 -3.48 7.16
C PHE A 61 2.56 -4.42 8.13
N LYS A 62 3.05 -5.65 8.22
CA LYS A 62 2.76 -6.54 9.35
C LYS A 62 3.78 -6.27 10.45
N CYS A 63 3.32 -5.82 11.61
CA CYS A 63 4.23 -5.59 12.74
C CYS A 63 4.88 -6.92 13.17
N PRO A 64 6.21 -7.03 13.25
CA PRO A 64 6.87 -8.29 13.61
C PRO A 64 6.65 -8.72 15.07
N LEU A 65 6.16 -7.82 15.94
CA LEU A 65 5.92 -8.12 17.36
C LEU A 65 4.47 -8.45 17.71
N CYS A 66 3.50 -7.91 16.96
CA CYS A 66 2.07 -8.11 17.28
C CYS A 66 1.23 -8.54 16.08
N GLU A 67 1.86 -8.69 14.91
CA GLU A 67 1.27 -9.13 13.65
C GLU A 67 0.12 -8.27 13.12
N GLN A 68 -0.14 -7.13 13.75
CA GLN A 68 -1.17 -6.20 13.31
C GLN A 68 -0.73 -5.46 12.05
N LYS A 69 -1.71 -5.20 11.17
CA LYS A 69 -1.56 -4.33 10.00
C LYS A 69 -1.41 -2.87 10.43
N VAL A 70 -0.29 -2.26 10.07
CA VAL A 70 0.03 -0.86 10.41
C VAL A 70 0.61 -0.11 9.22
N CYS A 71 0.38 1.20 9.14
CA CYS A 71 0.96 2.03 8.08
C CYS A 71 2.44 2.33 8.31
N ASN A 72 2.88 2.36 9.57
CA ASN A 72 4.22 2.80 9.95
C ASN A 72 4.83 1.83 10.96
N LEU A 73 6.09 1.51 10.74
CA LEU A 73 6.97 0.90 11.72
C LEU A 73 8.02 1.92 12.15
N TYR A 74 8.58 1.74 13.33
CA TYR A 74 9.52 2.66 13.95
C TYR A 74 10.75 1.88 14.41
N GLN A 75 11.94 2.41 14.09
CA GLN A 75 13.19 1.94 14.65
C GLN A 75 13.41 2.66 15.98
N ILE A 76 13.60 1.91 17.06
CA ILE A 76 13.91 2.49 18.37
C ILE A 76 15.42 2.38 18.54
N PRO A 77 16.14 3.42 19.01
CA PRO A 77 17.61 3.39 19.15
C PRO A 77 18.19 2.24 19.97
N LYS A 78 17.36 1.50 20.75
CA LYS A 78 17.74 0.35 21.57
C LYS A 78 17.23 -1.00 21.05
N LYS A 79 16.51 -1.03 19.92
CA LYS A 79 16.02 -2.25 19.29
C LYS A 79 16.50 -2.28 17.85
N GLU A 80 17.13 -3.38 17.48
CA GLU A 80 17.57 -3.62 16.10
C GLU A 80 16.38 -3.85 15.16
N SER A 81 15.21 -4.20 15.68
CA SER A 81 14.00 -4.47 14.89
C SER A 81 13.03 -3.29 14.82
N LEU A 82 12.46 -3.11 13.63
CA LEU A 82 11.33 -2.21 13.36
C LEU A 82 10.06 -2.73 14.02
N CYS A 83 9.30 -1.88 14.71
CA CYS A 83 8.02 -2.28 15.32
C CYS A 83 6.97 -1.17 15.31
N CYS A 84 5.69 -1.53 15.49
CA CYS A 84 4.62 -0.54 15.46
C CYS A 84 4.63 0.39 16.69
N ARG A 85 3.94 1.54 16.58
CA ARG A 85 3.80 2.54 17.66
C ARG A 85 3.38 1.94 19.01
N LYS A 86 2.47 0.96 18.99
CA LYS A 86 1.96 0.34 20.22
C LYS A 86 3.03 -0.54 20.87
N CYS A 87 3.72 -1.39 20.09
CA CYS A 87 4.79 -2.25 20.57
C CYS A 87 6.05 -1.49 21.00
N SER A 88 6.28 -0.31 20.41
CA SER A 88 7.36 0.60 20.83
C SER A 88 7.01 1.45 22.06
N GLY A 89 5.75 1.42 22.52
CA GLY A 89 5.29 2.26 23.63
C GLY A 89 5.22 3.76 23.29
N LEU A 90 5.44 4.14 22.03
CA LEU A 90 5.48 5.54 21.61
C LEU A 90 4.13 6.23 21.82
N LYS A 91 4.16 7.36 22.52
CA LYS A 91 3.01 8.25 22.72
C LYS A 91 3.12 9.46 21.80
N TYR A 92 1.97 10.03 21.42
CA TYR A 92 1.99 11.30 20.69
C TYR A 92 2.48 12.42 21.60
N LYS A 93 3.17 13.41 21.05
CA LYS A 93 3.65 14.59 21.80
C LYS A 93 2.52 15.25 22.60
N LYS A 94 1.33 15.40 22.00
CA LYS A 94 0.13 15.97 22.65
C LYS A 94 -0.37 15.20 23.87
N GLN A 95 0.05 13.94 24.05
CA GLN A 95 -0.34 13.13 25.21
C GLN A 95 0.60 13.31 26.41
N ARG A 96 1.72 14.04 26.24
CA ARG A 96 2.75 14.20 27.26
C ARG A 96 2.25 14.88 28.53
N PHE A 97 1.40 15.90 28.39
CA PHE A 97 0.93 16.72 29.51
C PHE A 97 -0.55 16.49 29.85
N LYS A 98 -1.21 15.53 29.19
CA LYS A 98 -2.64 15.26 29.42
C LYS A 98 -2.82 14.73 30.85
N GLY A 99 -3.50 15.51 31.70
CA GLY A 99 -3.75 15.18 33.11
C GLY A 99 -2.73 15.73 34.10
N MET A 100 -1.75 16.53 33.63
CA MET A 100 -0.95 17.37 34.52
C MET A 100 -1.80 18.61 34.89
N ILE A 101 -1.65 19.10 36.13
CA ILE A 101 -2.31 20.33 36.57
C ILE A 101 -1.75 21.47 35.71
N GLU A 102 -2.53 21.92 34.72
CA GLU A 102 -2.25 23.20 34.08
C GLU A 102 -2.57 24.25 35.15
N GLU A 103 -1.55 24.70 35.87
CA GLU A 103 -1.67 25.87 36.72
C GLU A 103 -2.22 26.99 35.84
N LYS A 104 -3.51 27.27 36.04
CA LYS A 104 -4.10 28.52 35.59
C LYS A 104 -3.33 29.59 36.35
N ILE A 105 -2.32 30.17 35.71
CA ILE A 105 -1.81 31.48 36.09
C ILE A 105 -2.99 32.41 35.88
N GLY A 106 -3.80 32.54 36.93
CA GLY A 106 -4.78 33.61 37.05
C GLY A 106 -4.01 34.91 36.95
N ASN A 107 -4.46 35.76 36.03
CA ASN A 107 -3.93 37.10 35.82
C ASN A 107 -3.77 37.80 37.18
N LEU A 108 -2.52 38.14 37.52
CA LEU A 108 -2.18 39.23 38.43
C LEU A 108 -2.24 40.54 37.65
#